data_AF-A0A9Q4D0J6-F1
#
_entry.id   AF-A0A9Q4D0J6-F1
#
_cell.length_a   1.000
_cell.length_b   1.000
_cell.length_c   1.000
_cell.angle_alpha   90.00
_cell.angle_beta   90.00
_cell.angle_gamma   90.00
#
_symmetry.space_group_name_H-M   'P 1'
#
loop_
_entity.id
_entity.type
_entity.pdbx_description
1 polymer ?
#
loop_
_entity_poly.entity_id
_entity_poly.type
_entity_poly.pdbx_seq_one_letter_code
_entity_poly.pdbx_strand_id
1 'polypeptide(L)'
;MTTAMTTLMATGDLVLERKDATSLLAAAAPVLAGADLVIGHLEVPHTGSTVSMSTDVPALPAPPSALDAVAAAGFHVLTLAGNHVYDFGGEGIEDTRRHCRDRGLGTTGAGRNLAEAWEPAVVEHGGRRIAVLSVNCVGPRESWAGSAKAGCAWVEVVTHYEPRGANP
;
A
#
# COMPACT_ATOMS: atom_id res chain seq x y z
N MET A 1 25.82 8.77 24.92
CA MET A 1 25.36 8.98 23.53
C MET A 1 23.86 9.11 23.57
N THR A 2 23.31 10.28 23.24
CA THR A 2 21.86 10.44 23.08
C THR A 2 21.47 9.75 21.78
N THR A 3 20.67 8.70 21.86
CA THR A 3 20.07 8.10 20.67
C THR A 3 19.20 9.15 20.00
N ALA A 4 19.57 9.60 18.80
CA ALA A 4 18.72 10.49 18.02
C ALA A 4 17.32 9.87 17.90
N MET A 5 16.31 10.71 18.12
CA MET A 5 14.89 10.33 18.00
C MET A 5 14.61 9.95 16.55
N THR A 6 13.95 8.81 16.33
CA THR A 6 13.52 8.37 14.99
C THR A 6 12.09 8.81 14.75
N THR A 7 11.84 9.49 13.63
CA THR A 7 10.52 9.99 13.23
C THR A 7 9.97 9.15 12.09
N LEU A 8 8.81 8.54 12.34
CA LEU A 8 8.05 7.78 11.33
C LEU A 8 6.76 8.55 11.04
N MET A 9 6.42 8.71 9.76
CA MET A 9 5.14 9.26 9.34
C MET A 9 4.41 8.23 8.49
N ALA A 10 3.12 8.03 8.75
CA ALA A 10 2.25 7.21 7.94
C ALA A 10 1.07 8.04 7.47
N THR A 11 0.76 7.98 6.18
CA THR A 11 -0.44 8.57 5.60
C THR A 11 -1.53 7.51 5.44
N GLY A 12 -2.77 7.96 5.26
CA GLY A 12 -3.85 7.09 4.80
C GLY A 12 -3.75 6.79 3.30
N ASP A 13 -4.90 6.45 2.75
CA ASP A 13 -5.10 5.97 1.39
C ASP A 13 -4.72 7.02 0.33
N LEU A 14 -3.84 6.61 -0.58
CA LEU A 14 -3.41 7.38 -1.73
C LEU A 14 -4.17 6.90 -2.96
N VAL A 15 -5.15 7.70 -3.37
CA VAL A 15 -5.92 7.52 -4.60
C VAL A 15 -5.49 8.61 -5.60
N LEU A 16 -4.49 8.27 -6.43
CA LEU A 16 -3.76 9.23 -7.27
C LEU A 16 -4.20 9.15 -8.74
N GLU A 17 -5.46 9.47 -9.02
CA GLU A 17 -6.11 9.30 -10.34
C GLU A 17 -5.65 10.31 -11.42
N ARG A 18 -4.47 10.93 -11.27
CA ARG A 18 -3.94 11.95 -12.18
C ARG A 18 -2.56 11.55 -12.67
N LYS A 19 -2.28 11.76 -13.96
CA LYS A 19 -0.94 11.50 -14.53
C LYS A 19 0.15 12.27 -13.79
N ASP A 20 -0.14 13.52 -13.43
CA ASP A 20 0.68 14.32 -12.52
C ASP A 20 -0.09 14.53 -11.21
N ALA A 21 0.39 13.86 -10.16
CA ALA A 21 -0.17 13.92 -8.82
C ALA A 21 0.57 14.91 -7.90
N THR A 22 1.54 15.68 -8.41
CA THR A 22 2.41 16.56 -7.60
C THR A 22 1.60 17.55 -6.77
N SER A 23 0.60 18.18 -7.39
CA SER A 23 -0.28 19.14 -6.70
C SER A 23 -1.10 18.54 -5.55
N LEU A 24 -1.38 17.23 -5.59
CA LEU A 24 -2.11 16.54 -4.52
C LEU A 24 -1.28 16.40 -3.24
N LEU A 25 0.04 16.27 -3.39
CA LEU A 25 0.98 16.06 -2.28
C LEU A 25 1.76 17.34 -1.90
N ALA A 26 1.72 18.38 -2.73
CA ALA A 26 2.55 19.57 -2.60
C ALA A 26 2.51 20.23 -1.21
N ALA A 27 1.32 20.31 -0.59
CA ALA A 27 1.18 20.93 0.72
C ALA A 27 1.78 20.08 1.87
N ALA A 28 1.76 18.76 1.72
CA ALA A 28 2.27 17.82 2.72
C ALA A 28 3.76 17.50 2.53
N ALA A 29 4.27 17.56 1.30
CA ALA A 29 5.63 17.16 0.95
C ALA A 29 6.73 17.77 1.83
N PRO A 30 6.71 19.08 2.19
CA PRO A 30 7.74 19.64 3.07
C PRO A 30 7.76 19.03 4.48
N VAL A 31 6.59 18.61 4.98
CA VAL A 31 6.47 17.95 6.29
C VAL A 31 6.93 16.50 6.21
N LEU A 32 6.48 15.78 5.18
CA LEU A 32 6.83 14.38 4.95
C LEU A 32 8.33 14.19 4.75
N ALA A 33 8.98 15.07 3.98
CA ALA A 33 10.41 15.01 3.69
C ALA A 33 11.31 15.16 4.94
N GLY A 34 10.76 15.59 6.08
CA GLY A 34 11.48 15.70 7.35
C GLY A 34 11.53 14.41 8.18
N ALA A 35 10.82 13.35 7.78
CA ALA A 35 10.79 12.08 8.52
C ALA A 35 11.89 11.11 8.06
N ASP A 36 12.34 10.25 8.97
CA ASP A 36 13.33 9.20 8.67
C ASP A 36 12.74 8.05 7.84
N LEU A 37 11.42 7.87 7.93
CA LEU A 37 10.64 6.92 7.15
C LEU A 37 9.21 7.45 7.00
N VAL A 38 8.79 7.56 5.73
CA VAL A 38 7.43 7.92 5.33
C VAL A 38 6.77 6.72 4.68
N ILE A 39 5.61 6.35 5.19
CA ILE A 39 4.80 5.22 4.76
C ILE A 39 3.49 5.77 4.17
N GLY A 40 3.08 5.24 3.02
CA GLY A 40 1.76 5.53 2.44
C GLY A 40 1.03 4.26 2.04
N HIS A 41 -0.30 4.31 1.95
CA HIS A 41 -1.09 3.21 1.43
C HIS A 41 -1.47 3.48 -0.02
N LEU A 42 -1.04 2.64 -0.97
CA LEU A 42 -1.57 2.71 -2.34
C LEU A 42 -2.84 1.89 -2.40
N GLU A 43 -3.97 2.58 -2.40
CA GLU A 43 -5.29 1.96 -2.41
C GLU A 43 -5.54 1.22 -3.73
N VAL A 44 -5.18 1.85 -4.84
CA VAL A 44 -5.48 1.36 -6.19
C VAL A 44 -4.23 0.91 -6.95
N PRO A 45 -4.34 -0.09 -7.84
CA PRO A 45 -3.24 -0.49 -8.71
C PRO A 45 -2.77 0.65 -9.62
N HIS A 46 -1.45 0.81 -9.72
CA HIS A 46 -0.79 1.74 -10.63
C HIS A 46 -0.32 0.99 -11.87
N THR A 47 -1.20 0.86 -12.87
CA THR A 47 -1.02 0.00 -14.04
C THR A 47 -1.56 0.65 -15.31
N GLY A 48 -1.03 0.23 -16.46
CA GLY A 48 -1.61 0.53 -17.77
C GLY A 48 -2.63 -0.50 -18.26
N SER A 49 -2.85 -1.58 -17.49
CA SER A 49 -3.80 -2.64 -17.83
C SER A 49 -5.22 -2.09 -17.90
N THR A 50 -5.97 -2.54 -18.90
CA THR A 50 -7.36 -2.14 -19.13
C THR A 50 -8.35 -3.24 -18.76
N VAL A 51 -7.84 -4.39 -18.27
CA VAL A 51 -8.65 -5.54 -17.91
C VAL A 51 -8.90 -5.54 -16.41
N SER A 52 -10.11 -5.15 -16.01
CA SER A 52 -10.56 -5.27 -14.63
C SER A 52 -10.87 -6.73 -14.28
N MET A 53 -10.40 -7.18 -13.13
CA MET A 53 -10.65 -8.49 -12.53
C MET A 53 -11.43 -8.40 -11.22
N SER A 54 -11.96 -7.22 -10.89
CA SER A 54 -12.73 -7.03 -9.66
C SER A 54 -14.03 -7.82 -9.70
N THR A 55 -14.35 -8.47 -8.58
CA THR A 55 -15.64 -9.13 -8.35
C THR A 55 -16.59 -8.29 -7.48
N ASP A 56 -16.15 -7.09 -7.10
CA ASP A 56 -16.91 -6.08 -6.36
C ASP A 56 -16.99 -4.79 -7.21
N VAL A 57 -17.33 -3.64 -6.62
CA VAL A 57 -17.25 -2.34 -7.28
C VAL A 57 -15.78 -2.00 -7.56
N PRO A 58 -15.31 -2.01 -8.83
CA PRO A 58 -13.92 -1.74 -9.14
C PRO A 58 -13.59 -0.25 -8.95
N ALA A 59 -12.40 0.03 -8.45
CA ALA A 59 -11.77 1.34 -8.59
C ALA A 59 -11.09 1.46 -9.95
N LEU A 60 -10.94 2.71 -10.44
CA LEU A 60 -10.13 2.97 -11.62
C LEU A 60 -8.63 2.78 -11.29
N PRO A 61 -7.82 2.30 -12.25
CA PRO A 61 -6.39 2.20 -12.01
C PRO A 61 -5.79 3.60 -12.01
N ALA A 62 -4.77 3.81 -11.19
CA ALA A 62 -3.97 5.03 -11.24
C ALA A 62 -2.91 4.92 -12.35
N PRO A 63 -2.58 6.03 -13.04
CA PRO A 63 -1.49 6.02 -14.01
C PRO A 63 -0.15 5.80 -13.30
N PRO A 64 0.76 4.96 -13.83
CA PRO A 64 2.07 4.72 -13.21
C PRO A 64 2.90 5.99 -12.96
N SER A 65 2.72 7.05 -13.76
CA SER A 65 3.40 8.33 -13.59
C SER A 65 2.99 9.09 -12.32
N ALA A 66 1.84 8.77 -11.72
CA ALA A 66 1.43 9.37 -10.45
C ALA A 66 2.43 9.08 -9.32
N LEU A 67 3.14 7.96 -9.39
CA LEU A 67 4.17 7.57 -8.42
C LEU A 67 5.39 8.51 -8.45
N ASP A 68 5.60 9.29 -9.51
CA ASP A 68 6.65 10.31 -9.55
C ASP A 68 6.44 11.35 -8.44
N ALA A 69 5.18 11.74 -8.20
CA ALA A 69 4.82 12.65 -7.11
C ALA A 69 5.02 12.02 -5.73
N VAL A 70 4.75 10.73 -5.60
CA VAL A 70 4.95 9.97 -4.35
C VAL A 70 6.42 9.92 -3.98
N ALA A 71 7.29 9.58 -4.95
CA ALA A 71 8.73 9.61 -4.75
C ALA A 71 9.24 11.03 -4.42
N ALA A 72 8.77 12.04 -5.16
CA ALA A 72 9.14 13.44 -4.93
C ALA A 72 8.69 13.98 -3.56
N ALA A 73 7.59 13.45 -3.01
CA ALA A 73 7.08 13.84 -1.69
C ALA A 73 7.82 13.18 -0.51
N GLY A 74 8.81 12.32 -0.77
CA GLY A 74 9.65 11.71 0.26
C GLY A 74 9.12 10.40 0.84
N PHE A 75 8.19 9.73 0.15
CA PHE A 75 7.76 8.38 0.55
C PHE A 75 8.88 7.37 0.39
N HIS A 76 8.95 6.41 1.32
CA HIS A 76 9.96 5.35 1.30
C HIS A 76 9.33 3.98 1.11
N VAL A 77 8.19 3.73 1.78
CA VAL A 77 7.47 2.46 1.74
C VAL A 77 6.01 2.67 1.42
N LEU A 78 5.50 1.86 0.50
CA LEU A 78 4.10 1.85 0.11
C LEU A 78 3.48 0.51 0.52
N THR A 79 2.44 0.57 1.36
CA THR A 79 1.64 -0.58 1.73
C THR A 79 0.59 -0.83 0.66
N LEU A 80 0.36 -2.11 0.33
CA LEU A 80 -0.50 -2.51 -0.78
C LEU A 80 -1.68 -3.38 -0.34
N ALA A 81 -1.67 -3.94 0.88
CA ALA A 81 -2.74 -4.83 1.31
C ALA A 81 -4.02 -4.04 1.58
N GLY A 82 -4.88 -3.96 0.56
CA GLY A 82 -6.21 -3.35 0.62
C GLY A 82 -7.22 -4.15 -0.21
N ASN A 83 -8.48 -3.71 -0.21
CA ASN A 83 -9.56 -4.37 -0.95
C ASN A 83 -9.46 -4.14 -2.46
N HIS A 84 -8.89 -3.01 -2.91
CA HIS A 84 -8.78 -2.66 -4.33
C HIS A 84 -7.48 -3.16 -5.00
N VAL A 85 -6.54 -3.72 -4.25
CA VAL A 85 -5.23 -4.17 -4.75
C VAL A 85 -5.30 -5.18 -5.90
N TYR A 86 -6.40 -5.96 -5.97
CA TYR A 86 -6.60 -7.00 -6.97
C TYR A 86 -7.60 -6.60 -8.07
N ASP A 87 -8.04 -5.34 -8.13
CA ASP A 87 -9.01 -4.90 -9.14
C ASP A 87 -8.52 -5.06 -10.58
N PHE A 88 -7.20 -5.13 -10.78
CA PHE A 88 -6.52 -5.41 -12.05
C PHE A 88 -5.70 -6.72 -11.99
N GLY A 89 -6.08 -7.61 -11.07
CA GLY A 89 -5.50 -8.93 -10.89
C GLY A 89 -4.01 -8.92 -10.57
N GLY A 90 -3.37 -10.06 -10.83
CA GLY A 90 -1.93 -10.22 -10.62
C GLY A 90 -1.07 -9.31 -11.49
N GLU A 91 -1.55 -8.92 -12.67
CA GLU A 91 -0.87 -7.96 -13.55
C GLU A 91 -0.80 -6.58 -12.88
N GLY A 92 -1.93 -6.07 -12.37
CA GLY A 92 -1.97 -4.79 -11.67
C GLY A 92 -1.07 -4.75 -10.43
N ILE A 93 -1.01 -5.84 -9.67
CA ILE A 93 -0.10 -5.97 -8.51
C ILE A 93 1.36 -5.89 -8.95
N GLU A 94 1.76 -6.69 -9.94
CA GLU A 94 3.15 -6.75 -10.38
C GLU A 94 3.58 -5.45 -11.06
N ASP A 95 2.70 -4.82 -11.83
CA ASP A 95 2.92 -3.49 -12.40
C ASP A 95 3.16 -2.45 -11.31
N THR A 96 2.29 -2.40 -10.30
CA THR A 96 2.40 -1.45 -9.18
C THR A 96 3.73 -1.64 -8.45
N ARG A 97 4.08 -2.89 -8.10
CA ARG A 97 5.34 -3.23 -7.42
C ARG A 97 6.55 -2.85 -8.25
N ARG A 98 6.54 -3.16 -9.55
CA ARG A 98 7.60 -2.77 -10.49
C ARG A 98 7.75 -1.26 -10.55
N HIS A 99 6.66 -0.52 -10.78
CA HIS A 99 6.70 0.93 -10.92
C HIS A 99 7.11 1.66 -9.64
N CYS A 100 6.79 1.10 -8.47
CA CYS A 100 7.33 1.57 -7.18
C CYS A 100 8.84 1.32 -7.09
N ARG A 101 9.29 0.08 -7.35
CA ARG A 101 10.70 -0.30 -7.30
C ARG A 101 11.56 0.56 -8.24
N ASP A 102 11.09 0.82 -9.45
CA ASP A 102 11.79 1.64 -10.45
C ASP A 102 12.00 3.09 -9.97
N ARG A 103 11.26 3.54 -8.95
CA ARG A 103 11.37 4.85 -8.29
C ARG A 103 12.05 4.80 -6.92
N GLY A 104 12.60 3.65 -6.54
CA GLY A 104 13.21 3.44 -5.22
C GLY A 104 12.20 3.34 -4.06
N LEU A 105 10.92 3.14 -4.35
CA LEU A 105 9.87 2.95 -3.36
C LEU A 105 9.78 1.48 -2.96
N GLY A 106 9.97 1.19 -1.68
CA GLY A 106 9.72 -0.14 -1.12
C GLY A 106 8.22 -0.46 -1.13
N THR A 107 7.86 -1.74 -1.25
CA THR A 107 6.45 -2.18 -1.18
C THR A 107 6.29 -3.38 -0.26
N THR A 108 5.12 -3.50 0.36
CA THR A 108 4.75 -4.67 1.18
C THR A 108 3.23 -4.88 1.17
N GLY A 109 2.81 -6.11 1.45
CA GLY A 109 1.40 -6.46 1.60
C GLY A 109 0.73 -7.01 0.34
N ALA A 110 1.42 -7.09 -0.79
CA ALA A 110 0.94 -7.77 -1.98
C ALA A 110 2.08 -8.34 -2.82
N GLY A 111 1.83 -9.44 -3.52
CA GLY A 111 2.84 -10.12 -4.33
C GLY A 111 2.25 -11.19 -5.23
N ARG A 112 3.13 -11.93 -5.91
CA ARG A 112 2.74 -13.00 -6.86
C ARG A 112 2.16 -14.24 -6.18
N ASN A 113 2.36 -14.36 -4.87
CA ASN A 113 1.90 -15.45 -4.01
C ASN A 113 1.92 -14.99 -2.55
N LEU A 114 1.43 -15.86 -1.66
CA LEU A 114 1.34 -15.59 -0.23
C LEU A 114 2.70 -15.28 0.42
N ALA A 115 3.78 -15.94 -0.01
CA ALA A 115 5.11 -15.69 0.56
C ALA A 115 5.61 -14.28 0.22
N GLU A 116 5.46 -13.84 -1.04
CA GLU A 116 5.80 -12.47 -1.44
C GLU A 116 4.88 -11.42 -0.81
N ALA A 117 3.59 -11.72 -0.66
CA ALA A 117 2.65 -10.78 -0.08
C ALA A 117 2.96 -10.47 1.39
N TRP A 118 3.52 -11.44 2.13
CA TRP A 118 3.97 -11.29 3.51
C TRP A 118 5.42 -10.80 3.64
N GLU A 119 6.12 -10.57 2.54
CA GLU A 119 7.48 -10.02 2.60
C GLU A 119 7.45 -8.59 3.13
N PRO A 120 8.17 -8.28 4.23
CA PRO A 120 8.21 -6.93 4.77
C PRO A 120 9.05 -6.02 3.88
N ALA A 121 8.62 -4.76 3.75
CA ALA A 121 9.51 -3.72 3.26
C ALA A 121 10.47 -3.34 4.39
N VAL A 122 11.77 -3.40 4.13
CA VAL A 122 12.80 -3.11 5.14
C VAL A 122 13.54 -1.84 4.76
N VAL A 123 13.59 -0.89 5.70
CA VAL A 123 14.33 0.36 5.57
C VAL A 123 15.41 0.42 6.64
N GLU A 124 16.62 0.82 6.23
CA GLU A 124 17.74 1.08 7.14
C GLU A 124 17.98 2.59 7.23
N HIS A 125 17.88 3.13 8.44
CA HIS A 125 18.08 4.55 8.70
C HIS A 125 18.70 4.77 10.08
N GLY A 126 19.72 5.62 10.18
CA GLY A 126 20.31 6.01 11.47
C GLY A 126 20.79 4.83 12.33
N GLY A 127 21.36 3.79 11.69
CA GLY A 127 21.82 2.56 12.37
C GLY A 127 20.69 1.65 12.87
N ARG A 128 19.43 1.91 12.49
CA ARG A 128 18.27 1.08 12.80
C ARG A 128 17.74 0.41 11.54
N ARG A 129 17.20 -0.79 11.71
CA ARG A 129 16.53 -1.56 10.65
C ARG A 129 15.04 -1.67 11.00
N ILE A 130 14.19 -1.11 10.16
CA ILE A 130 12.74 -1.02 10.37
C ILE A 130 12.05 -1.88 9.32
N ALA A 131 11.22 -2.82 9.76
CA ALA A 131 10.40 -3.66 8.89
C ALA A 131 8.94 -3.19 8.94
N VAL A 132 8.34 -2.99 7.78
CA VAL A 132 6.93 -2.64 7.61
C VAL A 132 6.21 -3.85 7.02
N LEU A 133 5.09 -4.23 7.63
CA LEU A 133 4.16 -5.24 7.14
C LEU A 133 2.83 -4.56 6.83
N SER A 134 2.17 -5.01 5.77
CA SER A 134 0.83 -4.58 5.39
C SER A 134 -0.04 -5.81 5.24
N VAL A 135 -1.18 -5.82 5.93
CA VAL A 135 -2.05 -6.99 6.04
C VAL A 135 -3.50 -6.51 5.97
N ASN A 136 -4.28 -7.13 5.09
CA ASN A 136 -5.68 -6.79 4.88
C ASN A 136 -6.60 -7.74 5.68
N CYS A 137 -7.61 -7.21 6.35
CA CYS A 137 -8.67 -8.00 6.97
C CYS A 137 -10.05 -7.80 6.32
N VAL A 138 -10.10 -6.99 5.26
CA VAL A 138 -11.32 -6.64 4.52
C VAL A 138 -11.41 -7.52 3.26
N GLY A 139 -12.63 -7.78 2.82
CA GLY A 139 -12.89 -8.45 1.53
C GLY A 139 -12.50 -7.57 0.33
N PRO A 140 -12.73 -8.03 -0.91
CA PRO A 140 -13.22 -9.36 -1.25
C PRO A 140 -12.14 -10.43 -1.07
N ARG A 141 -12.51 -11.70 -0.81
CA ARG A 141 -11.55 -12.83 -0.62
C ARG A 141 -10.72 -13.09 -1.88
N GLU A 142 -11.22 -12.65 -3.02
CA GLU A 142 -10.58 -12.65 -4.31
C GLU A 142 -9.30 -11.79 -4.31
N SER A 143 -9.19 -10.80 -3.42
CA SER A 143 -7.96 -10.03 -3.23
C SER A 143 -6.86 -10.81 -2.52
N TRP A 144 -7.19 -11.90 -1.81
CA TRP A 144 -6.25 -12.59 -0.94
C TRP A 144 -5.23 -13.43 -1.71
N ALA A 145 -3.97 -13.34 -1.32
CA ALA A 145 -2.91 -14.15 -1.87
C ALA A 145 -3.07 -15.62 -1.48
N GLY A 146 -2.76 -16.51 -2.42
CA GLY A 146 -2.66 -17.96 -2.21
C GLY A 146 -1.23 -18.45 -2.43
N SER A 147 -0.97 -19.74 -2.22
CA SER A 147 0.37 -20.33 -2.40
C SER A 147 0.96 -20.12 -3.80
N ALA A 148 0.12 -20.04 -4.83
CA ALA A 148 0.51 -19.80 -6.23
C ALA A 148 -0.36 -18.73 -6.91
N LYS A 149 -1.08 -17.91 -6.14
CA LYS A 149 -2.01 -16.90 -6.64
C LYS A 149 -1.61 -15.54 -6.10
N ALA A 150 -1.50 -14.56 -7.00
CA ALA A 150 -1.27 -13.18 -6.62
C ALA A 150 -2.40 -12.63 -5.74
N GLY A 151 -2.07 -11.66 -4.91
CA GLY A 151 -3.01 -11.01 -4.00
C GLY A 151 -2.30 -10.32 -2.84
N CYS A 152 -3.08 -9.87 -1.87
CA CYS A 152 -2.58 -9.27 -0.64
C CYS A 152 -2.34 -10.27 0.49
N ALA A 153 -1.45 -9.90 1.41
CA ALA A 153 -1.36 -10.56 2.71
C ALA A 153 -2.64 -10.27 3.48
N TRP A 154 -3.17 -11.29 4.15
CA TRP A 154 -4.49 -11.22 4.76
C TRP A 154 -4.55 -11.90 6.11
N VAL A 155 -5.46 -11.42 6.96
CA VAL A 155 -5.86 -12.06 8.21
C VAL A 155 -7.37 -12.12 8.29
N GLU A 156 -7.91 -13.25 8.72
CA GLU A 156 -9.34 -13.37 8.97
C GLU A 156 -9.66 -12.76 10.33
N VAL A 157 -10.52 -11.73 10.33
CA VAL A 157 -10.99 -11.06 11.55
C VAL A 157 -12.50 -11.24 11.64
N VAL A 158 -12.96 -11.83 12.75
CA VAL A 158 -14.38 -11.94 13.07
C VAL A 158 -14.70 -10.90 14.14
N THR A 159 -15.60 -9.97 13.83
CA THR A 159 -16.09 -8.97 14.78
C THR A 159 -17.47 -9.37 15.29
N HIS A 160 -17.68 -9.25 16.61
CA HIS A 160 -18.97 -9.45 17.26
C HIS A 160 -19.35 -8.17 18.01
N TYR A 161 -20.59 -7.71 17.85
CA TYR A 161 -21.13 -6.57 18.58
C TYR A 161 -22.23 -7.05 19.52
N GLU A 162 -22.01 -6.88 20.83
CA GLU A 162 -23.04 -7.07 21.86
C GLU A 162 -23.56 -5.69 22.29
N PRO A 163 -24.78 -5.29 21.91
CA PRO A 163 -25.37 -4.06 22.42
C PRO A 163 -25.58 -4.19 23.93
N ARG A 164 -24.90 -3.35 24.72
CA ARG A 164 -25.17 -3.26 26.15
C ARG A 164 -26.55 -2.63 26.38
N GLY A 165 -27.48 -3.39 26.96
CA GLY A 165 -28.78 -2.89 27.40
C GLY A 165 -29.92 -2.99 26.38
N ALA A 166 -29.76 -3.78 25.32
CA ALA A 166 -30.91 -4.18 24.49
C ALA A 166 -31.82 -5.13 25.30
N ASN A 167 -32.80 -4.57 26.02
CA ASN A 167 -33.96 -5.33 26.49
C ASN A 167 -34.89 -5.61 25.30
N PRO A 168 -35.49 -6.82 25.19
CA PRO A 168 -36.52 -7.10 24.19
C PRO A 168 -37.75 -6.19 24.34
#